data_AF-A0A645ADN9-F1
#
_entry.id   AF-A0A645ADN9-F1
#
_cell.length_a   1.000
_cell.length_b   1.000
_cell.length_c   1.000
_cell.angle_alpha   90.00
_cell.angle_beta   90.00
_cell.angle_gamma   90.00
#
_symmetry.space_group_name_H-M   'P 1'
#
loop_
_entity.id
_entity.type
_entity.pdbx_description
1 polymer ?
#
loop_
_entity_poly.entity_id
_entity_poly.type
_entity_poly.pdbx_seq_one_letter_code
_entity_poly.pdbx_strand_id
1 'polypeptide(L)'
;MYSTDIKERCKKLGFWDGKEPFKFWKIVSGSKPFAIREYYVLNTLAPSLGLKFDAEELPFSVKPEKRVSVRDIMSLYRETYDGTEWDQTKNLAVEVTRRDRVKGEYKELVKPISNFMNNDMRALLNMLKPGVTERIRGIAVIQCSYSHIIQLRDWLPDEIGGVAYFSFDNPAQSPRIPIYAGTNDLPQSFKVCGQHRYREDAAIWSFRETNRIATINWDRTRKILEPQIHNFENKMFEDNKVIEERAAALIKEGKNEEAKILLTKYTEDFASLTMKRWREMKADLWSIFARGM
;
A
#
# COMPACT_ATOMS: atom_id res chain seq x y z
N MET A 1 7.00 -5.82 -26.13
CA MET A 1 6.39 -6.62 -27.22
C MET A 1 5.00 -6.06 -27.49
N TYR A 2 4.55 -6.05 -28.74
CA TYR A 2 3.19 -5.66 -29.15
C TYR A 2 2.79 -6.48 -30.39
N SER A 3 1.49 -6.59 -30.68
CA SER A 3 0.98 -7.36 -31.83
C SER A 3 1.62 -6.90 -33.14
N THR A 4 2.06 -7.84 -33.97
CA THR A 4 2.84 -7.56 -35.19
C THR A 4 2.10 -6.65 -36.18
N ASP A 5 0.77 -6.71 -36.20
CA ASP A 5 -0.11 -5.94 -37.08
C ASP A 5 -0.56 -4.59 -36.50
N ILE A 6 -0.20 -4.24 -35.26
CA ILE A 6 -0.83 -3.10 -34.55
C ILE A 6 -0.69 -1.78 -35.32
N LYS A 7 0.49 -1.51 -35.88
CA LYS A 7 0.76 -0.25 -36.61
C LYS A 7 -0.01 -0.17 -37.91
N GLU A 8 -0.03 -1.27 -38.67
CA GLU A 8 -0.80 -1.37 -39.91
C GLU A 8 -2.30 -1.19 -39.63
N ARG A 9 -2.81 -1.89 -38.61
CA ARG A 9 -4.22 -1.82 -38.21
C ARG A 9 -4.60 -0.43 -37.74
N CYS A 10 -3.79 0.22 -36.89
CA CYS A 10 -4.04 1.59 -36.43
C CYS A 10 -4.02 2.59 -37.59
N LYS A 11 -3.13 2.41 -38.58
CA LYS A 11 -3.11 3.23 -39.79
C LYS A 11 -4.37 3.03 -40.64
N LYS A 12 -4.77 1.77 -40.87
CA LYS A 12 -5.99 1.42 -41.63
C LYS A 12 -7.26 1.97 -40.97
N LEU A 13 -7.30 1.99 -39.63
CA LEU A 13 -8.43 2.51 -38.85
C LEU A 13 -8.39 4.02 -38.63
N GLY A 14 -7.35 4.72 -39.10
CA GLY A 14 -7.23 6.18 -38.94
C GLY A 14 -6.86 6.65 -37.53
N PHE A 15 -6.43 5.75 -36.63
CA PHE A 15 -5.97 6.13 -35.29
C PHE A 15 -4.52 6.63 -35.25
N TRP A 16 -3.77 6.39 -36.32
CA TRP A 16 -2.40 6.87 -36.47
C TRP A 16 -2.12 7.19 -37.93
N ASP A 17 -1.51 8.34 -38.19
CA ASP A 17 -1.24 8.83 -39.55
C ASP A 17 -0.05 8.14 -40.23
N GLY A 18 0.74 7.38 -39.47
CA GLY A 18 1.97 6.75 -39.95
C GLY A 18 3.16 7.70 -40.07
N LYS A 19 3.02 8.96 -39.64
CA LYS A 19 4.05 10.00 -39.72
C LYS A 19 4.56 10.35 -38.33
N GLU A 20 3.66 10.57 -37.37
CA GLU A 20 4.03 10.89 -35.99
C GLU A 20 4.62 9.67 -35.27
N PRO A 21 5.42 9.86 -34.20
CA PRO A 21 5.83 8.76 -33.34
C PRO A 21 4.64 7.96 -32.83
N PHE A 22 4.72 6.63 -32.89
CA PHE A 22 3.64 5.75 -32.46
C PHE A 22 3.51 5.76 -30.93
N LYS A 23 2.60 6.57 -30.39
CA LYS A 23 2.32 6.67 -28.94
C LYS A 23 1.12 5.81 -28.57
N PHE A 24 1.35 4.75 -27.79
CA PHE A 24 0.32 3.79 -27.39
C PHE A 24 -0.88 4.46 -26.70
N TRP A 25 -0.64 5.40 -25.80
CA TRP A 25 -1.72 6.03 -25.03
C TRP A 25 -2.64 6.89 -25.91
N LYS A 26 -2.10 7.57 -26.94
CA LYS A 26 -2.90 8.36 -27.89
C LYS A 26 -3.90 7.51 -28.65
N ILE A 27 -3.49 6.28 -28.98
CA ILE A 27 -4.27 5.36 -29.80
C ILE A 27 -5.29 4.57 -28.95
N VAL A 28 -4.89 4.16 -27.75
CA VAL A 28 -5.73 3.30 -26.89
C VAL A 28 -6.74 4.09 -26.08
N SER A 29 -6.35 5.24 -25.52
CA SER A 29 -7.25 6.07 -24.68
C SER A 29 -7.50 7.47 -25.22
N GLY A 30 -6.50 8.10 -25.84
CA GLY A 30 -6.55 9.52 -26.24
C GLY A 30 -6.51 10.50 -25.05
N SER A 31 -6.31 9.99 -23.83
CA SER A 31 -6.28 10.77 -22.59
C SER A 31 -4.90 10.75 -21.95
N LYS A 32 -4.63 11.72 -21.06
CA LYS A 32 -3.36 11.86 -20.35
C LYS A 32 -2.88 10.51 -19.76
N PRO A 33 -1.65 10.05 -20.07
CA PRO A 33 -1.22 8.67 -19.81
C PRO A 33 -0.80 8.40 -18.36
N PHE A 34 -0.95 9.36 -17.47
CA PHE A 34 -0.53 9.25 -16.07
C PHE A 34 -1.46 10.05 -15.15
N ALA A 35 -1.52 9.63 -13.89
CA ALA A 35 -2.19 10.35 -12.82
C ALA A 35 -1.17 10.80 -11.76
N ILE A 36 -1.67 11.35 -10.66
CA ILE A 36 -0.85 11.84 -9.55
C ILE A 36 0.00 10.70 -8.96
N ARG A 37 -0.46 9.45 -8.99
CA ARG A 37 0.26 8.29 -8.44
C ARG A 37 1.56 8.02 -9.19
N GLU A 38 1.49 7.91 -10.51
CA GLU A 38 2.65 7.70 -11.37
C GLU A 38 3.60 8.89 -11.26
N TYR A 39 3.07 10.12 -11.32
CA TYR A 39 3.86 11.33 -11.14
C TYR A 39 4.59 11.36 -9.78
N TYR A 40 3.88 11.13 -8.68
CA TYR A 40 4.42 11.15 -7.34
C TYR A 40 5.56 10.13 -7.19
N VAL A 41 5.33 8.87 -7.60
CA VAL A 41 6.35 7.82 -7.50
C VAL A 41 7.61 8.15 -8.31
N LEU A 42 7.45 8.57 -9.58
CA LEU A 42 8.60 8.91 -10.42
C LEU A 42 9.36 10.13 -9.87
N ASN A 43 8.64 11.15 -9.41
CA ASN A 43 9.24 12.35 -8.85
C ASN A 43 9.90 12.12 -7.49
N THR A 44 9.38 11.22 -6.65
CA THR A 44 10.02 10.82 -5.38
C THR A 44 11.32 10.05 -5.63
N LEU A 45 11.36 9.20 -6.66
CA LEU A 45 12.55 8.38 -6.96
C LEU A 45 13.62 9.12 -7.77
N ALA A 46 13.22 10.10 -8.59
CA ALA A 46 14.12 10.87 -9.45
C ALA A 46 13.80 12.39 -9.45
N PRO A 47 13.88 13.07 -8.29
CA PRO A 47 13.48 14.47 -8.16
C PRO A 47 14.30 15.43 -9.03
N SER A 48 15.57 15.14 -9.32
CA SER A 48 16.43 15.95 -10.20
C SER A 48 15.92 16.09 -11.64
N LEU A 49 15.03 15.20 -12.09
CA LEU A 49 14.41 15.31 -13.41
C LEU A 49 13.41 16.47 -13.51
N GLY A 50 12.99 17.04 -12.36
CA GLY A 50 12.08 18.18 -12.34
C GLY A 50 10.77 17.91 -13.06
N LEU A 51 10.26 16.66 -12.97
CA LEU A 51 9.03 16.24 -13.64
C LEU A 51 7.88 17.20 -13.28
N LYS A 52 6.99 17.40 -14.25
CA LYS A 52 5.85 18.31 -14.08
C LYS A 52 4.54 17.56 -14.23
N PHE A 53 3.64 17.74 -13.28
CA PHE A 53 2.34 17.08 -13.34
C PHE A 53 1.54 17.57 -14.55
N ASP A 54 1.66 18.81 -14.99
CA ASP A 54 0.95 19.37 -16.15
C ASP A 54 1.57 19.00 -17.52
N ALA A 55 2.63 18.19 -17.56
CA ALA A 55 3.20 17.68 -18.80
C ALA A 55 2.19 16.82 -19.60
N GLU A 56 2.34 16.80 -20.94
CA GLU A 56 1.53 15.95 -21.84
C GLU A 56 1.72 14.46 -21.51
N GLU A 57 2.96 14.06 -21.24
CA GLU A 57 3.34 12.71 -20.84
C GLU A 57 4.56 12.75 -19.91
N LEU A 58 4.74 11.68 -19.13
CA LEU A 58 5.95 11.43 -18.35
C LEU A 58 6.80 10.37 -19.05
N PRO A 59 8.11 10.28 -18.73
CA PRO A 59 8.91 9.13 -19.10
C PRO A 59 8.24 7.83 -18.65
N PHE A 60 8.27 6.80 -19.49
CA PHE A 60 7.73 5.48 -19.13
C PHE A 60 8.37 4.92 -17.85
N SER A 61 9.66 5.20 -17.65
CA SER A 61 10.41 4.85 -16.45
C SER A 61 11.47 5.91 -16.15
N VAL A 62 11.88 6.02 -14.89
CA VAL A 62 13.02 6.85 -14.47
C VAL A 62 14.11 5.98 -13.86
N LYS A 63 15.35 6.48 -13.91
CA LYS A 63 16.44 5.91 -13.12
C LYS A 63 16.37 6.54 -11.71
N PRO A 64 16.13 5.77 -10.65
CA PRO A 64 16.17 6.32 -9.30
C PRO A 64 17.55 6.91 -8.96
N GLU A 65 17.59 7.99 -8.20
CA GLU A 65 18.84 8.63 -7.78
C GLU A 65 19.65 7.76 -6.82
N LYS A 66 18.96 6.91 -6.04
CA LYS A 66 19.55 5.99 -5.08
C LYS A 66 18.98 4.58 -5.29
N ARG A 67 19.71 3.58 -4.80
CA ARG A 67 19.19 2.20 -4.77
C ARG A 67 17.89 2.17 -3.96
N VAL A 68 16.88 1.51 -4.51
CA VAL A 68 15.54 1.41 -3.93
C VAL A 68 15.43 0.10 -3.18
N SER A 69 15.17 0.18 -1.88
CA SER A 69 14.93 -0.99 -1.03
C SER A 69 13.46 -1.42 -1.08
N VAL A 70 13.18 -2.64 -0.61
CA VAL A 70 11.80 -3.09 -0.42
C VAL A 70 11.03 -2.17 0.54
N ARG A 71 11.70 -1.62 1.56
CA ARG A 71 11.09 -0.68 2.52
C ARG A 71 10.67 0.63 1.85
N ASP A 72 11.46 1.13 0.90
CA ASP A 72 11.10 2.32 0.13
C ASP A 72 9.83 2.08 -0.69
N ILE A 73 9.73 0.91 -1.35
CA ILE A 73 8.51 0.52 -2.07
C ILE A 73 7.32 0.32 -1.11
N MET A 74 7.53 -0.30 0.06
CA MET A 74 6.48 -0.43 1.08
C MET A 74 5.95 0.93 1.50
N SER A 75 6.83 1.91 1.72
CA SER A 75 6.46 3.28 2.06
C SER A 75 5.68 3.96 0.93
N LEU A 76 6.11 3.84 -0.33
CA LEU A 76 5.36 4.37 -1.48
C LEU A 76 3.95 3.77 -1.59
N TYR A 77 3.77 2.48 -1.30
CA TYR A 77 2.46 1.85 -1.29
C TYR A 77 1.53 2.39 -0.18
N ARG A 78 2.08 2.96 0.88
CA ARG A 78 1.33 3.55 2.00
C ARG A 78 0.90 4.99 1.76
N GLU A 79 1.28 5.58 0.64
CA GLU A 79 1.15 7.01 0.42
C GLU A 79 -0.30 7.48 0.25
N THR A 80 -0.57 8.57 0.96
CA THR A 80 -1.82 9.35 0.86
C THR A 80 -1.54 10.82 0.56
N TYR A 81 -0.27 11.15 0.23
CA TYR A 81 0.22 12.47 -0.14
C TYR A 81 0.23 13.51 0.98
N ASP A 82 0.27 13.04 2.23
CA ASP A 82 0.30 13.90 3.42
C ASP A 82 1.40 14.97 3.32
N GLY A 83 1.03 16.22 3.61
CA GLY A 83 1.98 17.34 3.59
C GLY A 83 2.32 17.88 2.20
N THR A 84 1.70 17.37 1.14
CA THR A 84 1.86 17.89 -0.23
C THR A 84 0.63 18.68 -0.68
N GLU A 85 0.71 19.29 -1.86
CA GLU A 85 -0.45 19.94 -2.49
C GLU A 85 -1.60 18.95 -2.82
N TRP A 86 -1.32 17.66 -2.89
CA TRP A 86 -2.30 16.60 -3.19
C TRP A 86 -2.93 15.99 -1.94
N ASP A 87 -2.55 16.44 -0.74
CA ASP A 87 -3.21 16.06 0.51
C ASP A 87 -4.66 16.58 0.53
N GLN A 88 -5.64 15.67 0.46
CA GLN A 88 -7.07 16.04 0.50
C GLN A 88 -7.48 16.74 1.81
N THR A 89 -6.70 16.56 2.86
CA THR A 89 -6.96 17.08 4.21
C THR A 89 -6.14 18.33 4.54
N LYS A 90 -5.34 18.86 3.61
CA LYS A 90 -4.45 20.02 3.85
C LYS A 90 -5.16 21.25 4.42
N ASN A 91 -6.42 21.47 4.05
CA ASN A 91 -7.24 22.59 4.50
C ASN A 91 -8.28 22.20 5.56
N LEU A 92 -8.23 20.97 6.08
CA LEU A 92 -9.22 20.39 6.99
C LEU A 92 -8.66 20.16 8.40
N ALA A 93 -7.70 20.99 8.81
CA ALA A 93 -7.12 20.97 10.14
C ALA A 93 -7.74 22.06 11.03
N VAL A 94 -7.86 21.78 12.32
CA VAL A 94 -8.40 22.71 13.32
C VAL A 94 -7.48 22.73 14.55
N GLU A 95 -7.24 23.93 15.09
CA GLU A 95 -6.54 24.08 16.36
C GLU A 95 -7.52 23.81 17.50
N VAL A 96 -7.18 22.85 18.37
CA VAL A 96 -7.97 22.50 19.54
C VAL A 96 -7.16 22.74 20.80
N THR A 97 -7.81 23.34 21.80
CA THR A 97 -7.25 23.44 23.14
C THR A 97 -7.49 22.13 23.89
N ARG A 98 -6.41 21.50 24.35
CA ARG A 98 -6.42 20.30 25.18
C ARG A 98 -5.90 20.63 26.57
N ARG A 99 -6.37 19.88 27.56
CA ARG A 99 -5.87 19.94 28.94
C ARG A 99 -5.37 18.57 29.33
N ASP A 100 -4.11 18.51 29.74
CA ASP A 100 -3.47 17.32 30.26
C ASP A 100 -2.95 17.59 31.68
N ARG A 101 -2.98 16.56 32.54
CA ARG A 101 -2.56 16.71 33.94
C ARG A 101 -1.08 17.06 34.10
N VAL A 102 -0.24 16.67 33.14
CA VAL A 102 1.21 16.89 33.17
C VAL A 102 1.59 18.10 32.33
N LYS A 103 1.03 18.24 31.14
CA LYS A 103 1.38 19.31 30.19
C LYS A 103 0.60 20.61 30.39
N GLY A 104 -0.39 20.62 31.27
CA GLY A 104 -1.29 21.76 31.43
C GLY A 104 -2.18 21.96 30.21
N GLU A 105 -2.55 23.21 29.94
CA GLU A 105 -3.31 23.58 28.74
C GLU A 105 -2.36 23.77 27.55
N TYR A 106 -2.64 23.08 26.43
CA TYR A 106 -1.87 23.19 25.20
C TYR A 106 -2.78 23.20 23.98
N LYS A 107 -2.27 23.79 22.89
CA LYS A 107 -2.94 23.80 21.59
C LYS A 107 -2.38 22.69 20.72
N GLU A 108 -3.25 21.96 20.05
CA GLU A 108 -2.89 20.90 19.10
C GLU A 108 -3.62 21.15 17.79
N LEU A 109 -2.89 21.04 16.67
CA LEU A 109 -3.50 21.01 15.35
C LEU A 109 -3.95 19.57 15.06
N VAL A 110 -5.25 19.37 14.86
CA VAL A 110 -5.83 18.04 14.59
C VAL A 110 -6.54 18.02 13.24
N LYS A 111 -6.51 16.86 12.58
CA LYS A 111 -7.25 16.61 11.33
C LYS A 111 -8.44 15.68 11.61
N PRO A 112 -9.62 16.23 11.96
CA PRO A 112 -10.78 15.42 12.31
C PRO A 112 -11.33 14.62 11.12
N ILE A 113 -11.07 15.08 9.89
CA ILE A 113 -11.51 14.43 8.67
C ILE A 113 -10.39 13.53 8.12
N SER A 114 -10.77 12.29 7.86
CA SER A 114 -9.88 11.28 7.28
C SER A 114 -9.59 11.55 5.81
N ASN A 115 -8.34 11.32 5.38
CA ASN A 115 -7.94 11.26 3.97
C ASN A 115 -8.66 10.13 3.20
N PHE A 116 -9.24 9.15 3.91
CA PHE A 116 -10.06 8.08 3.36
C PHE A 116 -11.56 8.41 3.32
N MET A 117 -11.95 9.68 3.45
CA MET A 117 -13.35 10.11 3.40
C MET A 117 -14.07 9.70 2.11
N ASN A 118 -15.37 9.42 2.25
CA ASN A 118 -16.25 9.09 1.14
C ASN A 118 -16.62 10.34 0.30
N ASN A 119 -17.35 10.13 -0.79
CA ASN A 119 -17.76 11.23 -1.68
C ASN A 119 -18.77 12.17 -1.02
N ASP A 120 -19.67 11.66 -0.18
CA ASP A 120 -20.72 12.46 0.46
C ASP A 120 -20.12 13.45 1.47
N MET A 121 -19.18 13.00 2.30
CA MET A 121 -18.43 13.86 3.21
C MET A 121 -17.66 14.93 2.45
N ARG A 122 -17.00 14.56 1.34
CA ARG A 122 -16.30 15.54 0.49
C ARG A 122 -17.26 16.57 -0.11
N ALA A 123 -18.43 16.13 -0.57
CA ALA A 123 -19.45 17.00 -1.14
C ALA A 123 -20.02 17.94 -0.07
N LEU A 124 -20.32 17.44 1.13
CA LEU A 124 -20.75 18.23 2.28
C LEU A 124 -19.73 19.33 2.62
N LEU A 125 -18.45 18.98 2.74
CA LEU A 125 -17.39 19.95 3.05
C LEU A 125 -17.29 21.04 1.98
N ASN A 126 -17.38 20.68 0.70
CA ASN A 126 -17.37 21.65 -0.40
C ASN A 126 -18.66 22.48 -0.50
N MET A 127 -19.80 21.96 -0.04
CA MET A 127 -21.03 22.74 0.09
C MET A 127 -20.89 23.81 1.17
N LEU A 128 -20.25 23.48 2.30
CA LEU A 128 -20.00 24.43 3.39
C LEU A 128 -18.96 25.48 3.00
N LYS A 129 -17.90 25.07 2.28
CA LYS A 129 -16.86 25.96 1.76
C LYS A 129 -16.37 25.46 0.40
N PRO A 130 -16.78 26.11 -0.71
CA PRO A 130 -16.36 25.70 -2.05
C PRO A 130 -14.84 25.60 -2.18
N GLY A 131 -14.37 24.49 -2.74
CA GLY A 131 -12.94 24.25 -2.99
C GLY A 131 -12.11 23.94 -1.74
N VAL A 132 -12.73 23.66 -0.59
CA VAL A 132 -11.97 23.32 0.62
C VAL A 132 -11.19 22.00 0.47
N THR A 133 -11.70 21.06 -0.33
CA THR A 133 -11.04 19.78 -0.59
C THR A 133 -11.36 19.25 -1.98
N GLU A 134 -10.45 18.46 -2.54
CA GLU A 134 -10.59 17.85 -3.86
C GLU A 134 -10.48 16.32 -3.79
N ARG A 135 -11.02 15.63 -4.79
CA ARG A 135 -10.90 14.18 -4.89
C ARG A 135 -9.58 13.79 -5.54
N ILE A 136 -8.59 13.50 -4.71
CA ILE A 136 -7.29 12.96 -5.07
C ILE A 136 -7.16 11.48 -4.70
N ARG A 137 -7.07 10.58 -5.67
CA ARG A 137 -6.89 9.15 -5.37
C ARG A 137 -5.47 8.88 -4.86
N GLY A 138 -5.32 8.55 -3.58
CA GLY A 138 -4.07 8.08 -2.98
C GLY A 138 -3.54 6.77 -3.60
N ILE A 139 -2.31 6.41 -3.27
CA ILE A 139 -1.76 5.09 -3.60
C ILE A 139 -2.39 4.06 -2.66
N ALA A 140 -2.40 4.35 -1.36
CA ALA A 140 -3.18 3.65 -0.36
C ALA A 140 -4.66 4.03 -0.46
N VAL A 141 -5.54 3.03 -0.57
CA VAL A 141 -6.99 3.24 -0.66
C VAL A 141 -7.78 2.16 0.08
N ILE A 142 -8.95 2.53 0.58
CA ILE A 142 -9.87 1.61 1.29
C ILE A 142 -10.48 0.53 0.37
N GLN A 143 -10.49 0.75 -0.94
CA GLN A 143 -10.98 -0.26 -1.89
C GLN A 143 -9.93 -1.34 -2.19
N CYS A 144 -8.70 -1.19 -1.68
CA CYS A 144 -7.65 -2.18 -1.88
C CYS A 144 -8.11 -3.51 -1.31
N SER A 145 -8.11 -4.54 -2.15
CA SER A 145 -8.45 -5.91 -1.74
C SER A 145 -7.25 -6.57 -1.07
N TYR A 146 -6.09 -6.44 -1.73
CA TYR A 146 -4.79 -6.87 -1.28
C TYR A 146 -3.74 -6.10 -2.08
N SER A 147 -2.50 -6.12 -1.60
CA SER A 147 -1.34 -5.62 -2.32
C SER A 147 -0.16 -6.57 -2.13
N HIS A 148 0.80 -6.55 -3.04
CA HIS A 148 2.05 -7.30 -2.89
C HIS A 148 3.23 -6.52 -3.45
N ILE A 149 4.42 -6.81 -2.93
CA ILE A 149 5.70 -6.44 -3.55
C ILE A 149 6.45 -7.76 -3.75
N ILE A 150 6.88 -8.04 -4.97
CA ILE A 150 7.62 -9.26 -5.30
C ILE A 150 9.08 -8.88 -5.50
N GLN A 151 9.97 -9.49 -4.71
CA GLN A 151 11.41 -9.38 -4.86
C GLN A 151 11.95 -10.70 -5.39
N LEU A 152 12.71 -10.63 -6.49
CA LEU A 152 13.41 -11.78 -7.07
C LEU A 152 14.91 -11.55 -6.91
N ARG A 153 15.62 -12.52 -6.33
CA ARG A 153 17.03 -12.46 -5.99
C ARG A 153 17.73 -13.68 -6.58
N ASP A 154 18.36 -13.49 -7.73
CA ASP A 154 19.04 -14.54 -8.51
C ASP A 154 20.33 -15.06 -7.86
N TRP A 155 20.89 -14.32 -6.89
CA TRP A 155 22.04 -14.74 -6.10
C TRP A 155 21.70 -15.71 -4.95
N LEU A 156 20.44 -16.13 -4.82
CA LEU A 156 19.97 -17.07 -3.81
C LEU A 156 19.31 -18.29 -4.48
N PRO A 157 19.25 -19.46 -3.79
CA PRO A 157 18.48 -20.61 -4.26
C PRO A 157 17.01 -20.27 -4.56
N ASP A 158 16.42 -20.95 -5.54
CA ASP A 158 15.07 -20.68 -6.05
C ASP A 158 13.99 -20.65 -4.94
N GLU A 159 14.08 -21.54 -3.94
CA GLU A 159 13.13 -21.61 -2.84
C GLU A 159 13.09 -20.33 -1.98
N ILE A 160 14.20 -19.59 -1.90
CA ILE A 160 14.32 -18.38 -1.07
C ILE A 160 14.60 -17.10 -1.87
N GLY A 161 15.00 -17.20 -3.13
CA GLY A 161 15.32 -16.07 -3.98
C GLY A 161 14.10 -15.20 -4.30
N GLY A 162 12.93 -15.83 -4.47
CA GLY A 162 11.65 -15.14 -4.65
C GLY A 162 10.90 -14.93 -3.34
N VAL A 163 10.51 -13.68 -3.05
CA VAL A 163 9.66 -13.34 -1.89
C VAL A 163 8.54 -12.38 -2.31
N ALA A 164 7.30 -12.74 -2.03
CA ALA A 164 6.14 -11.86 -2.13
C ALA A 164 5.79 -11.31 -0.74
N TYR A 165 5.95 -10.00 -0.56
CA TYR A 165 5.52 -9.25 0.62
C TYR A 165 4.05 -8.87 0.47
N PHE A 166 3.16 -9.77 0.87
CA PHE A 166 1.72 -9.70 0.67
C PHE A 166 1.01 -8.93 1.79
N SER A 167 -0.05 -8.18 1.49
CA SER A 167 -0.88 -7.49 2.48
C SER A 167 -2.36 -7.60 2.10
N PHE A 168 -3.22 -7.82 3.09
CA PHE A 168 -4.66 -7.70 2.90
C PHE A 168 -5.13 -6.26 3.11
N ASP A 169 -6.18 -5.89 2.37
CA ASP A 169 -6.82 -4.56 2.48
C ASP A 169 -5.81 -3.42 2.18
N ASN A 170 -6.02 -2.26 2.80
CA ASN A 170 -5.28 -1.04 2.58
C ASN A 170 -3.81 -1.16 3.06
N PRO A 171 -2.80 -0.99 2.16
CA PRO A 171 -1.38 -1.12 2.51
C PRO A 171 -0.90 -0.11 3.55
N ALA A 172 -1.54 1.06 3.69
CA ALA A 172 -1.25 2.03 4.76
C ALA A 172 -1.67 1.54 6.15
N GLN A 173 -2.51 0.50 6.21
CA GLN A 173 -3.19 0.06 7.42
C GLN A 173 -2.93 -1.40 7.76
N SER A 174 -2.11 -2.11 6.97
CA SER A 174 -1.92 -3.54 7.16
C SER A 174 -0.46 -3.95 7.03
N PRO A 175 -0.03 -4.98 7.79
CA PRO A 175 1.35 -5.45 7.75
C PRO A 175 1.60 -6.23 6.45
N ARG A 176 2.87 -6.52 6.20
CA ARG A 176 3.33 -7.32 5.07
C ARG A 176 3.69 -8.71 5.56
N ILE A 177 3.12 -9.73 4.93
CA ILE A 177 3.32 -11.14 5.22
C ILE A 177 4.30 -11.69 4.16
N PRO A 178 5.47 -12.19 4.56
CA PRO A 178 6.44 -12.75 3.62
C PRO A 178 5.98 -14.13 3.14
N ILE A 179 5.86 -14.31 1.83
CA ILE A 179 5.54 -15.57 1.19
C ILE A 179 6.70 -15.90 0.25
N TYR A 180 7.48 -16.94 0.57
CA TYR A 180 8.62 -17.34 -0.24
C TYR A 180 8.18 -18.21 -1.42
N ALA A 181 8.98 -18.24 -2.48
CA ALA A 181 8.73 -19.11 -3.63
C ALA A 181 8.72 -20.60 -3.24
N GLY A 182 9.48 -20.99 -2.21
CA GLY A 182 9.48 -22.33 -1.64
C GLY A 182 8.36 -22.62 -0.63
N THR A 183 7.42 -21.69 -0.39
CA THR A 183 6.24 -21.95 0.45
C THR A 183 5.29 -22.93 -0.26
N ASN A 184 4.98 -24.06 0.38
CA ASN A 184 4.16 -25.13 -0.20
C ASN A 184 2.66 -24.87 -0.10
N ASP A 185 2.21 -24.24 0.98
CA ASP A 185 0.79 -23.93 1.20
C ASP A 185 0.64 -22.62 1.98
N LEU A 186 -0.58 -22.08 1.97
CA LEU A 186 -0.97 -20.90 2.73
C LEU A 186 -2.05 -21.27 3.76
N PRO A 187 -2.20 -20.47 4.84
CA PRO A 187 -3.26 -20.69 5.82
C PRO A 187 -4.63 -20.84 5.15
N GLN A 188 -5.47 -21.74 5.66
CA GLN A 188 -6.80 -22.01 5.08
C GLN A 188 -7.63 -20.74 4.90
N SER A 189 -7.49 -19.77 5.80
CA SER A 189 -8.18 -18.47 5.72
C SER A 189 -7.80 -17.61 4.50
N PHE A 190 -6.66 -17.86 3.85
CA PHE A 190 -6.23 -17.18 2.62
C PHE A 190 -6.93 -17.76 1.39
N LYS A 191 -7.37 -19.02 1.45
CA LYS A 191 -8.08 -19.73 0.38
C LYS A 191 -9.56 -19.33 0.31
N VAL A 192 -10.01 -18.53 1.28
CA VAL A 192 -11.39 -18.17 1.48
C VAL A 192 -11.65 -16.73 1.01
N CYS A 193 -12.48 -16.57 -0.01
CA CYS A 193 -12.88 -15.24 -0.48
C CYS A 193 -13.79 -14.54 0.56
N GLY A 194 -13.32 -13.41 1.09
CA GLY A 194 -14.07 -12.50 1.96
C GLY A 194 -14.52 -11.19 1.31
N GLN A 195 -14.41 -11.03 -0.01
CA GLN A 195 -14.73 -9.75 -0.66
C GLN A 195 -16.23 -9.47 -0.75
N HIS A 196 -17.05 -10.49 -0.97
CA HIS A 196 -18.48 -10.32 -1.24
C HIS A 196 -19.33 -10.10 0.01
N ARG A 197 -18.88 -10.60 1.17
CA ARG A 197 -19.62 -10.51 2.44
C ARG A 197 -18.68 -10.66 3.62
N TYR A 198 -19.16 -10.20 4.78
CA TYR A 198 -18.55 -10.50 6.06
C TYR A 198 -18.50 -12.00 6.34
N ARG A 199 -17.35 -12.47 6.83
CA ARG A 199 -17.13 -13.85 7.28
C ARG A 199 -15.83 -13.94 8.09
N GLU A 200 -15.84 -14.67 9.19
CA GLU A 200 -14.70 -14.72 10.12
C GLU A 200 -13.60 -15.71 9.70
N ASP A 201 -13.94 -16.66 8.83
CA ASP A 201 -13.02 -17.67 8.30
C ASP A 201 -12.13 -17.14 7.16
N ALA A 202 -12.39 -15.93 6.63
CA ALA A 202 -11.53 -15.30 5.63
C ALA A 202 -10.51 -14.36 6.26
N ALA A 203 -9.23 -14.53 5.90
CA ALA A 203 -8.11 -13.78 6.48
C ALA A 203 -8.30 -12.26 6.38
N ILE A 204 -8.86 -11.78 5.26
CA ILE A 204 -9.09 -10.36 5.00
C ILE A 204 -9.90 -9.65 6.09
N TRP A 205 -10.88 -10.32 6.70
CA TRP A 205 -11.72 -9.68 7.71
C TRP A 205 -10.99 -9.43 9.02
N SER A 206 -9.92 -10.19 9.30
CA SER A 206 -9.02 -9.90 10.43
C SER A 206 -8.39 -8.52 10.31
N PHE A 207 -8.13 -8.05 9.08
CA PHE A 207 -7.51 -6.74 8.82
C PHE A 207 -8.56 -5.67 8.54
N ARG A 208 -9.54 -5.98 7.69
CA ARG A 208 -10.54 -5.03 7.19
C ARG A 208 -11.36 -4.38 8.30
N GLU A 209 -11.77 -5.12 9.33
CA GLU A 209 -12.54 -4.55 10.44
C GLU A 209 -11.77 -3.42 11.13
N THR A 210 -10.55 -3.70 11.58
CA THR A 210 -9.65 -2.76 12.25
C THR A 210 -9.30 -1.58 11.35
N ASN A 211 -9.01 -1.85 10.07
CA ASN A 211 -8.71 -0.82 9.08
C ASN A 211 -9.89 0.13 8.87
N ARG A 212 -11.14 -0.36 8.79
CA ARG A 212 -12.33 0.49 8.63
C ARG A 212 -12.55 1.38 9.84
N ILE A 213 -12.37 0.86 11.05
CA ILE A 213 -12.43 1.67 12.28
C ILE A 213 -11.33 2.74 12.26
N ALA A 214 -10.12 2.38 11.84
CA ALA A 214 -9.02 3.33 11.72
C ALA A 214 -9.38 4.51 10.79
N THR A 215 -10.10 4.25 9.69
CA THR A 215 -10.47 5.30 8.73
C THR A 215 -11.47 6.32 9.25
N ILE A 216 -12.19 6.06 10.36
CA ILE A 216 -13.16 7.02 10.94
C ILE A 216 -12.45 8.31 11.34
N ASN A 217 -11.31 8.20 12.02
CA ASN A 217 -10.45 9.32 12.36
C ASN A 217 -8.98 8.90 12.18
N TRP A 218 -8.49 9.00 10.95
CA TRP A 218 -7.17 8.51 10.58
C TRP A 218 -6.04 9.21 11.35
N ASP A 219 -6.17 10.51 11.63
CA ASP A 219 -5.17 11.29 12.38
C ASP A 219 -4.91 10.72 13.79
N ARG A 220 -5.96 10.31 14.49
CA ARG A 220 -5.84 9.70 15.83
C ARG A 220 -5.42 8.24 15.76
N THR A 221 -6.05 7.46 14.89
CA THR A 221 -5.89 6.00 14.86
C THR A 221 -4.54 5.58 14.27
N ARG A 222 -3.99 6.33 13.31
CA ARG A 222 -2.66 6.03 12.72
C ARG A 222 -1.54 6.07 13.76
N LYS A 223 -1.65 6.92 14.78
CA LYS A 223 -0.70 7.04 15.90
C LYS A 223 -0.58 5.73 16.71
N ILE A 224 -1.59 4.85 16.64
CA ILE A 224 -1.58 3.51 17.24
C ILE A 224 -1.22 2.44 16.19
N LEU A 225 -1.78 2.57 14.99
CA LEU A 225 -1.70 1.56 13.95
C LEU A 225 -0.32 1.51 13.27
N GLU A 226 0.26 2.66 12.90
CA GLU A 226 1.55 2.74 12.20
C GLU A 226 2.70 2.14 13.01
N PRO A 227 2.83 2.38 14.33
CA PRO A 227 3.83 1.69 15.15
C PRO A 227 3.72 0.16 15.10
N GLN A 228 2.50 -0.39 15.03
CA GLN A 228 2.31 -1.85 14.91
C GLN A 228 2.75 -2.35 13.54
N ILE A 229 2.45 -1.63 12.46
CA ILE A 229 2.96 -1.94 11.12
C ILE A 229 4.49 -1.96 11.13
N HIS A 230 5.12 -0.92 11.66
CA HIS A 230 6.58 -0.83 11.69
C HIS A 230 7.22 -1.91 12.55
N ASN A 231 6.60 -2.28 13.68
CA ASN A 231 7.05 -3.39 14.51
C ASN A 231 7.06 -4.70 13.72
N PHE A 232 5.96 -5.04 13.04
CA PHE A 232 5.90 -6.25 12.21
C PHE A 232 6.82 -6.18 10.98
N GLU A 233 6.97 -5.01 10.36
CA GLU A 233 7.89 -4.84 9.25
C GLU A 233 9.34 -5.09 9.69
N ASN A 234 9.76 -4.52 10.82
CA ASN A 234 11.09 -4.74 11.38
C ASN A 234 11.30 -6.21 11.74
N LYS A 235 10.35 -6.79 12.48
CA LYS A 235 10.38 -8.21 12.83
C LYS A 235 10.49 -9.11 11.61
N MET A 236 9.70 -8.84 10.57
CA MET A 236 9.76 -9.60 9.31
C MET A 236 11.14 -9.54 8.67
N PHE A 237 11.78 -8.37 8.58
CA PHE A 237 13.11 -8.25 7.97
C PHE A 237 14.20 -8.94 8.79
N GLU A 238 14.11 -8.87 10.12
CA GLU A 238 15.02 -9.57 11.03
C GLU A 238 14.86 -11.09 10.94
N ASP A 239 13.61 -11.57 11.04
CA ASP A 239 13.26 -12.99 10.95
C ASP A 239 13.62 -13.55 9.56
N ASN A 240 13.36 -12.81 8.48
CA ASN A 240 13.69 -13.23 7.11
C ASN A 240 15.17 -13.59 6.98
N LYS A 241 16.07 -12.77 7.53
CA LYS A 241 17.51 -13.04 7.49
C LYS A 241 17.85 -14.41 8.10
N VAL A 242 17.31 -14.68 9.30
CA VAL A 242 17.55 -15.93 10.02
C VAL A 242 16.94 -17.13 9.31
N ILE A 243 15.72 -16.98 8.78
CA ILE A 243 15.01 -18.04 8.06
C ILE A 243 15.71 -18.37 6.75
N GLU A 244 16.18 -17.36 6.00
CA GLU A 244 16.93 -17.54 4.76
C GLU A 244 18.26 -18.25 5.00
N GLU A 245 19.02 -17.87 6.04
CA GLU A 245 20.27 -18.54 6.40
C GLU A 245 20.04 -20.04 6.72
N ARG A 246 18.98 -20.35 7.48
CA ARG A 246 18.62 -21.73 7.82
C ARG A 246 18.14 -22.53 6.61
N ALA A 247 17.30 -21.94 5.77
CA ALA A 247 16.81 -22.57 4.56
C ALA A 247 17.96 -22.82 3.57
N ALA A 248 18.88 -21.87 3.40
CA ALA A 248 20.06 -22.03 2.56
C ALA A 248 20.97 -23.17 3.04
N ALA A 249 21.14 -23.33 4.36
CA ALA A 249 21.90 -24.45 4.92
C ALA A 249 21.24 -25.81 4.60
N LEU A 250 19.91 -25.93 4.78
CA LEU A 250 19.16 -27.14 4.44
C LEU A 250 19.25 -27.47 2.95
N ILE A 251 19.10 -26.46 2.07
CA ILE A 251 19.20 -26.64 0.62
C ILE A 251 20.60 -27.11 0.22
N LYS A 252 21.65 -26.56 0.84
CA LYS A 252 23.04 -26.98 0.61
C LYS A 252 23.29 -28.43 1.04
N GLU A 253 22.59 -28.92 2.05
CA GLU A 253 22.61 -30.31 2.50
C GLU A 253 21.73 -31.24 1.63
N GLY A 254 21.03 -30.72 0.62
CA GLY A 254 20.10 -31.48 -0.22
C GLY A 254 18.72 -31.72 0.42
N LYS A 255 18.42 -31.05 1.54
CA LYS A 255 17.17 -31.18 2.29
C LYS A 255 16.13 -30.15 1.86
N ASN A 256 15.83 -30.09 0.57
CA ASN A 256 14.96 -29.06 0.00
C ASN A 256 13.54 -29.10 0.57
N GLU A 257 13.00 -30.29 0.84
CA GLU A 257 11.66 -30.42 1.43
C GLU A 257 11.60 -29.89 2.87
N GLU A 258 12.65 -30.09 3.67
CA GLU A 258 12.74 -29.50 5.02
C GLU A 258 12.83 -27.97 4.95
N ALA A 259 13.55 -27.42 3.95
CA ALA A 259 13.59 -25.98 3.71
C ALA A 259 12.21 -25.42 3.35
N LYS A 260 11.47 -26.07 2.45
CA LYS A 260 10.10 -25.66 2.10
C LYS A 260 9.13 -25.73 3.28
N ILE A 261 9.24 -26.77 4.13
CA ILE A 261 8.46 -26.87 5.36
C ILE A 261 8.78 -25.71 6.31
N LEU A 262 10.06 -25.37 6.49
CA LEU A 262 10.48 -24.22 7.29
C LEU A 262 9.87 -22.91 6.78
N LEU A 263 9.96 -22.66 5.47
CA LEU A 263 9.43 -21.45 4.84
C LEU A 263 7.90 -21.37 4.94
N THR A 264 7.22 -22.49 4.73
CA THR A 264 5.76 -22.61 4.87
C THR A 264 5.33 -22.27 6.29
N LYS A 265 5.97 -22.89 7.28
CA LYS A 265 5.68 -22.65 8.69
C LYS A 265 5.93 -21.18 9.08
N TYR A 266 7.01 -20.58 8.59
CA TYR A 266 7.30 -19.17 8.84
C TYR A 266 6.20 -18.24 8.31
N THR A 267 5.76 -18.45 7.06
CA THR A 267 4.64 -17.70 6.48
C THR A 267 3.35 -17.88 7.29
N GLU A 268 3.02 -19.10 7.69
CA GLU A 268 1.83 -19.42 8.48
C GLU A 268 1.85 -18.77 9.88
N ASP A 269 2.97 -18.89 10.58
CA ASP A 269 3.15 -18.33 11.92
C ASP A 269 3.08 -16.79 11.87
N PHE A 270 3.73 -16.17 10.87
CA PHE A 270 3.71 -14.72 10.68
C PHE A 270 2.31 -14.20 10.31
N ALA A 271 1.61 -14.89 9.42
CA ALA A 271 0.23 -14.56 9.06
C ALA A 271 -0.71 -14.67 10.27
N SER A 272 -0.56 -15.73 11.06
CA SER A 272 -1.38 -15.95 12.26
C SER A 272 -1.15 -14.87 13.32
N LEU A 273 0.11 -14.51 13.55
CA LEU A 273 0.50 -13.46 14.51
C LEU A 273 -0.06 -12.10 14.11
N THR A 274 0.08 -11.71 12.85
CA THR A 274 -0.44 -10.43 12.34
C THR A 274 -1.96 -10.37 12.36
N MET A 275 -2.65 -11.44 11.94
CA MET A 275 -4.12 -11.53 12.02
C MET A 275 -4.60 -11.40 13.47
N LYS A 276 -3.95 -12.09 14.42
CA LYS A 276 -4.29 -12.00 15.84
C LYS A 276 -4.12 -10.56 16.36
N ARG A 277 -2.98 -9.93 16.10
CA ARG A 277 -2.71 -8.57 16.57
C ARG A 277 -3.66 -7.54 15.98
N TRP A 278 -4.04 -7.67 14.72
CA TRP A 278 -5.03 -6.76 14.11
C TRP A 278 -6.41 -6.92 14.75
N ARG A 279 -6.84 -8.14 15.10
CA ARG A 279 -8.09 -8.39 15.83
C ARG A 279 -8.08 -7.80 17.24
N GLU A 280 -6.95 -7.89 17.96
CA GLU A 280 -6.80 -7.28 19.28
C GLU A 280 -6.85 -5.75 19.19
N MET A 281 -6.11 -5.17 18.24
CA MET A 281 -6.06 -3.72 18.01
C MET A 281 -7.43 -3.13 17.66
N LYS A 282 -8.37 -3.94 17.14
CA LYS A 282 -9.77 -3.54 16.96
C LYS A 282 -10.37 -2.93 18.24
N ALA A 283 -10.10 -3.55 19.40
CA ALA A 283 -10.61 -3.08 20.69
C ALA A 283 -9.93 -1.77 21.14
N ASP A 284 -8.62 -1.66 20.91
CA ASP A 284 -7.85 -0.44 21.20
C ASP A 284 -8.40 0.75 20.40
N LEU A 285 -8.68 0.54 19.10
CA LEU A 285 -9.25 1.58 18.25
C LEU A 285 -10.68 1.94 18.64
N TRP A 286 -11.51 0.97 19.03
CA TRP A 286 -12.87 1.26 19.53
C TRP A 286 -12.86 2.17 20.76
N SER A 287 -11.89 1.99 21.64
CA SER A 287 -11.75 2.79 22.86
C SER A 287 -11.52 4.27 22.57
N ILE A 288 -10.93 4.61 21.41
CA ILE A 288 -10.75 6.00 20.95
C ILE A 288 -12.10 6.72 20.77
N PHE A 289 -13.12 5.96 20.35
CA PHE A 289 -14.46 6.44 20.00
C PHE A 289 -15.51 6.22 21.11
N ALA A 290 -15.09 5.72 22.28
CA ALA A 290 -15.99 5.39 23.38
C ALA A 290 -16.81 6.59 23.92
N ARG A 291 -16.35 7.83 23.67
CA ARG A 291 -17.01 9.08 24.11
C ARG A 291 -17.53 9.94 22.95
N GLY A 292 -17.60 9.38 21.74
CA GLY A 292 -18.06 10.07 20.53
C GLY A 292 -17.20 9.77 19.31
N MET A 293 -17.82 9.91 18.12
CA MET A 293 -17.14 9.84 16.82
C MET A 293 -16.38 11.11 16.51
#